data_AF-A0A497AL83-F1
#
_entry.id   AF-A0A497AL83-F1
#
_cell.length_a   1.000
_cell.length_b   1.000
_cell.length_c   1.000
_cell.angle_alpha   90.00
_cell.angle_beta   90.00
_cell.angle_gamma   90.00
#
_symmetry.space_group_name_H-M   'P 1'
#
loop_
_entity.id
_entity.type
_entity.pdbx_description
1 polymer ?
#
loop_
_entity_poly.entity_id
_entity_poly.type
_entity_poly.pdbx_seq_one_letter_code
_entity_poly.pdbx_strand_id
1 'polypeptide(L)'
;KIGGKVTFKEDLYKPEKTPEIVSKIFELKKGKTRCILCGRVFNKAVKKLQQANYPFVTKIASLSGVRSYRDGRVLSLKEYYDDLCPFCYLIGILEWTDEAIVYRTFPGNKSFLFLPYFASLRKLNDFKKSCIYSGILTATARYSNIRVNPNINDVENTPGEYSTLLCFYEKFIENSAGDIIANEWTVLQVPFGAVKNIKVDSINVKKGIIGVIQEIYDKGENCNYIYKEIISKIYFFSENKNAIDWETTREIQEDLSKFFLFDNFRNFTNSLLPRKGSYVFFSSEVRQALEELIFVWRWRKMGIPREKLDAIKSVGNIIALISEKRNPALLYKLDKARNIDELWSVIREISKRLTTMEERDLVDSEGKPRIKPTSIDELVLLVKEVEGKKELWKEVRDLLVVYSSMYYTIEKMRKISKGGGS
;
A
#
# COMPACT_ATOMS: atom_id res chain seq x y z
N LYS A 1 -12.23 20.68 -37.09
CA LYS A 1 -10.93 21.24 -37.49
C LYS A 1 -11.16 22.12 -38.70
N ILE A 2 -10.63 23.34 -38.71
CA ILE A 2 -10.51 24.18 -39.91
C ILE A 2 -9.01 24.37 -40.11
N GLY A 3 -8.46 24.05 -41.28
CA GLY A 3 -7.01 24.12 -41.53
C GLY A 3 -6.15 23.29 -40.57
N GLY A 4 -6.63 22.11 -40.13
CA GLY A 4 -5.88 21.24 -39.20
C GLY A 4 -5.96 21.62 -37.71
N LYS A 5 -6.41 22.84 -37.36
CA LYS A 5 -6.55 23.30 -35.97
C LYS A 5 -7.92 22.98 -35.38
N VAL A 6 -7.96 22.58 -34.10
CA VAL A 6 -9.20 22.35 -33.33
C VAL A 6 -9.71 23.69 -32.84
N THR A 7 -10.46 24.40 -33.68
CA THR A 7 -10.99 25.76 -33.45
C THR A 7 -11.67 25.96 -32.09
N PHE A 8 -12.36 24.95 -31.58
CA PHE A 8 -13.01 25.01 -30.26
C PHE A 8 -12.01 25.17 -29.10
N LYS A 9 -10.87 24.46 -29.15
CA LYS A 9 -9.82 24.55 -28.12
C LYS A 9 -9.19 25.94 -28.13
N GLU A 10 -8.89 26.48 -29.31
CA GLU A 10 -8.29 27.83 -29.43
C GLU A 10 -9.26 28.95 -29.04
N ASP A 11 -10.57 28.79 -29.26
CA ASP A 11 -11.57 29.78 -28.83
C ASP A 11 -11.83 29.73 -27.32
N LEU A 12 -11.62 28.60 -26.65
CA LEU A 12 -11.78 28.47 -25.18
C LEU A 12 -10.70 29.24 -24.39
N TYR A 13 -9.50 29.39 -24.97
CA TYR A 13 -8.40 30.17 -24.39
C TYR A 13 -8.52 31.68 -24.65
N LYS A 14 -9.60 32.14 -25.30
CA LYS A 14 -9.87 33.57 -25.51
C LYS A 14 -10.89 34.05 -24.48
N PRO A 15 -10.49 34.89 -23.50
CA PRO A 15 -11.36 35.31 -22.39
C PRO A 15 -12.71 35.89 -22.83
N GLU A 16 -12.72 36.58 -23.97
CA GLU A 16 -13.93 37.21 -24.56
C GLU A 16 -14.96 36.20 -25.06
N LYS A 17 -14.52 34.99 -25.45
CA LYS A 17 -15.39 33.94 -26.01
C LYS A 17 -15.78 32.88 -24.99
N THR A 18 -15.05 32.80 -23.88
CA THR A 18 -15.29 31.83 -22.81
C THR A 18 -16.73 31.90 -22.27
N PRO A 19 -17.32 33.08 -21.97
CA PRO A 19 -18.69 33.15 -21.45
C PRO A 19 -19.75 32.62 -22.42
N GLU A 20 -19.60 32.87 -23.72
CA GLU A 20 -20.52 32.39 -24.76
C GLU A 20 -20.37 30.88 -25.01
N ILE A 21 -19.16 30.35 -24.90
CA ILE A 21 -18.89 28.91 -25.02
C ILE A 21 -19.42 28.17 -23.79
N VAL A 22 -19.19 28.72 -22.60
CA VAL A 22 -19.65 28.18 -21.32
C VAL A 22 -21.17 28.27 -21.20
N SER A 23 -21.81 29.36 -21.65
CA SER A 23 -23.28 29.46 -21.66
C SER A 23 -23.93 28.38 -22.54
N LYS A 24 -23.32 28.03 -23.68
CA LYS A 24 -23.75 26.91 -24.54
C LYS A 24 -23.57 25.53 -23.87
N ILE A 25 -22.65 25.39 -22.92
CA ILE A 25 -22.52 24.19 -22.06
C ILE A 25 -23.67 24.17 -21.04
N PHE A 26 -24.08 25.32 -20.52
CA PHE A 26 -25.10 25.41 -19.46
C PHE A 26 -26.51 25.77 -19.93
N GLU A 27 -26.81 25.79 -21.23
CA GLU A 27 -28.17 25.98 -21.73
C GLU A 27 -29.06 24.77 -21.37
N LEU A 28 -29.69 24.85 -20.19
CA LEU A 28 -30.60 23.87 -19.57
C LEU A 28 -31.96 23.74 -20.30
N LYS A 29 -32.05 24.09 -21.59
CA LYS A 29 -33.30 23.94 -22.33
C LYS A 29 -33.66 22.46 -22.45
N LYS A 30 -34.89 22.10 -22.05
CA LYS A 30 -35.47 20.76 -22.25
C LYS A 30 -35.31 20.37 -23.71
N GLY A 31 -34.44 19.40 -23.98
CA GLY A 31 -34.19 18.91 -25.32
C GLY A 31 -34.89 17.60 -25.62
N LYS A 32 -34.39 16.87 -26.63
CA LYS A 32 -34.89 15.55 -27.01
C LYS A 32 -33.91 14.42 -26.69
N THR A 33 -32.65 14.72 -26.37
CA THR A 33 -31.59 13.73 -26.15
C THR A 33 -31.45 13.43 -24.66
N ARG A 34 -31.38 12.15 -24.30
CA ARG A 34 -31.21 11.70 -22.90
C ARG A 34 -29.75 11.39 -22.60
N CYS A 35 -29.24 11.84 -21.46
CA CYS A 35 -27.86 11.61 -21.06
C CYS A 35 -27.60 10.17 -20.66
N ILE A 36 -26.56 9.54 -21.20
CA ILE A 36 -26.15 8.18 -20.81
C ILE A 36 -25.62 8.05 -19.38
N LEU A 37 -25.08 9.14 -18.80
CA LEU A 37 -24.52 9.10 -17.44
C LEU A 37 -25.54 9.53 -16.37
N CYS A 38 -26.21 10.68 -16.53
CA CYS A 38 -27.11 11.21 -15.51
C CYS A 38 -28.60 11.10 -15.85
N GLY A 39 -28.96 10.57 -17.02
CA GLY A 39 -30.35 10.42 -17.44
C GLY A 39 -31.11 11.73 -17.75
N ARG A 40 -30.49 12.90 -17.57
CA ARG A 40 -31.10 14.22 -17.86
C ARG A 40 -31.32 14.42 -19.36
N VAL A 41 -32.34 15.19 -19.71
CA VAL A 41 -32.66 15.53 -21.11
C VAL A 41 -31.99 16.86 -21.49
N PHE A 42 -31.36 16.92 -22.67
CA PHE A 42 -30.62 18.08 -23.16
C PHE A 42 -30.80 18.28 -24.67
N ASN A 43 -30.63 19.52 -25.15
CA ASN A 43 -30.99 19.92 -26.52
C ASN A 43 -29.91 19.61 -27.55
N LYS A 44 -28.64 19.84 -27.22
CA LYS A 44 -27.52 19.62 -28.14
C LYS A 44 -26.30 19.12 -27.38
N ALA A 45 -25.69 18.04 -27.87
CA ALA A 45 -24.36 17.64 -27.40
C ALA A 45 -23.35 18.68 -27.84
N VAL A 46 -22.35 18.94 -27.00
CA VAL A 46 -21.30 19.87 -27.39
C VAL A 46 -20.48 19.18 -28.50
N LYS A 47 -20.53 19.76 -29.71
CA LYS A 47 -19.97 19.24 -30.97
C LYS A 47 -18.64 18.53 -30.75
N LYS A 48 -18.52 17.26 -31.19
CA LYS A 48 -17.26 16.49 -31.29
C LYS A 48 -16.26 16.91 -30.22
N LEU A 49 -16.71 17.05 -28.98
CA LEU A 49 -15.81 17.27 -27.87
C LEU A 49 -15.14 15.92 -27.70
N GLN A 50 -14.03 15.81 -28.43
CA GLN A 50 -13.20 14.64 -28.47
C GLN A 50 -12.98 14.23 -27.01
N GLN A 51 -12.87 12.93 -26.76
CA GLN A 51 -12.42 12.36 -25.49
C GLN A 51 -11.07 12.92 -24.98
N ALA A 52 -10.56 14.04 -25.51
CA ALA A 52 -9.48 14.82 -24.91
C ALA A 52 -9.81 15.33 -23.49
N ASN A 53 -11.10 15.43 -23.10
CA ASN A 53 -11.50 15.78 -21.73
C ASN A 53 -11.94 14.57 -20.88
N TYR A 54 -11.88 13.37 -21.46
CA TYR A 54 -12.14 12.10 -20.78
C TYR A 54 -11.06 11.13 -21.27
N PRO A 55 -9.91 10.99 -20.59
CA PRO A 55 -8.74 10.29 -21.14
C PRO A 55 -8.98 8.80 -21.43
N PHE A 56 -10.16 8.26 -21.10
CA PHE A 56 -10.56 6.89 -21.37
C PHE A 56 -11.15 6.71 -22.77
N VAL A 57 -10.31 6.76 -23.81
CA VAL A 57 -10.60 6.05 -25.07
C VAL A 57 -10.23 4.58 -24.87
N THR A 58 -10.90 3.89 -23.93
CA THR A 58 -10.61 2.48 -23.68
C THR A 58 -11.40 1.61 -24.64
N LYS A 59 -10.71 0.73 -25.37
CA LYS A 59 -11.32 -0.42 -26.08
C LYS A 59 -11.98 -1.44 -25.13
N ILE A 60 -11.90 -1.24 -23.81
CA ILE A 60 -12.52 -2.11 -22.81
C ILE A 60 -14.02 -1.82 -22.75
N ALA A 61 -14.81 -2.86 -23.04
CA ALA A 61 -16.26 -2.83 -23.13
C ALA A 61 -16.99 -2.46 -21.81
N SER A 62 -16.36 -2.67 -20.65
CA SER A 62 -16.95 -2.40 -19.33
C SER A 62 -16.88 -0.93 -18.91
N LEU A 63 -15.95 -0.14 -19.45
CA LEU A 63 -15.82 1.30 -19.16
C LEU A 63 -16.49 2.19 -20.22
N SER A 64 -16.82 1.61 -21.38
CA SER A 64 -17.57 2.29 -22.44
C SER A 64 -19.09 2.16 -22.28
N GLY A 65 -19.59 1.24 -21.45
CA GLY A 65 -20.97 1.24 -20.93
C GLY A 65 -22.13 1.11 -21.94
N VAL A 66 -21.94 1.34 -23.23
CA VAL A 66 -23.01 1.28 -24.23
C VAL A 66 -22.45 0.72 -25.53
N ARG A 67 -22.84 -0.53 -25.83
CA ARG A 67 -22.67 -1.13 -27.16
C ARG A 67 -23.50 -0.31 -28.16
N SER A 68 -22.90 0.11 -29.25
CA SER A 68 -23.65 0.71 -30.37
C SER A 68 -23.29 0.01 -31.67
N TYR A 69 -24.31 -0.44 -32.37
CA TYR A 69 -24.19 -1.11 -33.65
C TYR A 69 -23.74 -0.12 -34.72
N ARG A 70 -22.75 -0.51 -35.54
CA ARG A 70 -22.57 0.10 -36.85
C ARG A 70 -23.62 -0.51 -37.76
N ASP A 71 -24.56 0.32 -38.21
CA ASP A 71 -25.58 0.00 -39.21
C ASP A 71 -26.43 -1.24 -38.88
N GLY A 72 -26.68 -1.49 -37.59
CA GLY A 72 -27.53 -2.58 -37.09
C GLY A 72 -26.98 -4.00 -37.26
N ARG A 73 -25.75 -4.17 -37.78
CA ARG A 73 -25.23 -5.51 -38.16
C ARG A 73 -23.84 -5.85 -37.62
N VAL A 74 -23.01 -4.86 -37.24
CA VAL A 74 -21.64 -5.13 -36.73
C VAL A 74 -21.40 -4.36 -35.43
N LEU A 75 -20.84 -5.04 -34.43
CA LEU A 75 -20.40 -4.43 -33.17
C LEU A 75 -19.19 -3.54 -33.42
N SER A 76 -19.34 -2.22 -33.25
CA SER A 76 -18.22 -1.27 -33.27
C SER A 76 -18.20 -0.42 -32.00
N LEU A 77 -17.02 -0.20 -31.45
CA LEU A 77 -16.83 0.77 -30.36
C LEU A 77 -17.12 2.17 -30.91
N LYS A 78 -18.15 2.84 -30.39
CA LYS A 78 -18.39 4.25 -30.74
C LYS A 78 -17.47 5.10 -29.88
N GLU A 79 -16.45 5.66 -30.51
CA GLU A 79 -15.46 6.55 -29.87
C GLU A 79 -16.08 7.86 -29.35
N TYR A 80 -17.31 8.18 -29.74
CA TYR A 80 -17.95 9.46 -29.42
C TYR A 80 -19.42 9.27 -29.01
N TYR A 81 -19.75 9.63 -27.77
CA TYR A 81 -21.12 9.64 -27.26
C TYR A 81 -21.77 10.99 -27.54
N ASP A 82 -22.63 11.03 -28.57
CA ASP A 82 -23.47 12.20 -28.89
C ASP A 82 -24.62 12.39 -27.88
N ASP A 83 -24.71 11.51 -26.91
CA ASP A 83 -25.71 11.40 -25.86
C ASP A 83 -25.13 11.66 -24.44
N LEU A 84 -23.93 12.25 -24.35
CA LEU A 84 -23.39 12.78 -23.08
C LEU A 84 -23.82 14.25 -22.89
N CYS A 85 -24.42 14.59 -21.74
CA CYS A 85 -24.86 15.97 -21.50
C CYS A 85 -23.68 16.88 -21.12
N PRO A 86 -23.75 18.18 -21.46
CA PRO A 86 -22.72 19.15 -21.11
C PRO A 86 -22.38 19.23 -19.61
N PHE A 87 -23.36 18.98 -18.72
CA PHE A 87 -23.15 18.99 -17.27
C PHE A 87 -22.28 17.82 -16.80
N CYS A 88 -22.55 16.59 -17.24
CA CYS A 88 -21.70 15.44 -16.96
C CYS A 88 -20.31 15.59 -17.59
N TYR A 89 -20.23 16.22 -18.76
CA TYR A 89 -18.97 16.53 -19.41
C TYR A 89 -18.14 17.52 -18.60
N LEU A 90 -18.76 18.59 -18.07
CA LEU A 90 -18.11 19.52 -17.16
C LEU A 90 -17.67 18.84 -15.86
N ILE A 91 -18.50 18.00 -15.25
CA ILE A 91 -18.10 17.21 -14.07
C ILE A 91 -16.84 16.39 -14.38
N GLY A 92 -16.79 15.75 -15.55
CA GLY A 92 -15.61 15.04 -16.02
C GLY A 92 -14.37 15.94 -16.12
N ILE A 93 -14.50 17.15 -16.69
CA ILE A 93 -13.39 18.12 -16.75
C ILE A 93 -12.95 18.56 -15.35
N LEU A 94 -13.91 18.90 -14.50
CA LEU A 94 -13.65 19.43 -13.16
C LEU A 94 -12.93 18.41 -12.28
N GLU A 95 -13.25 17.13 -12.44
CA GLU A 95 -12.46 16.05 -11.85
C GLU A 95 -11.01 16.08 -12.32
N TRP A 96 -10.70 16.28 -13.61
CA TRP A 96 -9.31 16.31 -14.09
C TRP A 96 -8.53 17.58 -13.73
N THR A 97 -9.23 18.68 -13.43
CA THR A 97 -8.61 19.90 -12.90
C THR A 97 -8.46 19.87 -11.38
N ASP A 98 -8.79 18.76 -10.75
CA ASP A 98 -8.75 18.63 -9.29
C ASP A 98 -7.33 18.46 -8.78
N GLU A 99 -6.85 19.48 -8.09
CA GLU A 99 -5.54 19.52 -7.45
C GLU A 99 -5.43 18.51 -6.28
N ALA A 100 -6.55 17.96 -5.81
CA ALA A 100 -6.60 16.96 -4.75
C ALA A 100 -6.55 15.50 -5.22
N ILE A 101 -6.37 15.23 -6.53
CA ILE A 101 -6.21 13.84 -7.01
C ILE A 101 -4.85 13.32 -6.62
N VAL A 102 -4.78 12.25 -5.83
CA VAL A 102 -3.54 11.56 -5.52
C VAL A 102 -3.12 10.69 -6.72
N TYR A 103 -1.85 10.75 -7.12
CA TYR A 103 -1.34 9.91 -8.20
C TYR A 103 0.14 9.54 -8.05
N ARG A 104 0.51 8.45 -8.72
CA ARG A 104 1.91 8.00 -8.89
C ARG A 104 2.12 7.44 -10.29
N THR A 105 3.06 8.01 -11.03
CA THR A 105 3.40 7.64 -12.41
C THR A 105 4.77 6.99 -12.48
N PHE A 106 4.83 5.78 -13.03
CA PHE A 106 6.07 5.06 -13.34
C PHE A 106 6.35 5.20 -14.85
N PRO A 107 7.31 6.05 -15.25
CA PRO A 107 7.63 6.24 -16.67
C PRO A 107 7.91 4.92 -17.38
N GLY A 108 7.33 4.74 -18.56
CA GLY A 108 7.47 3.51 -19.34
C GLY A 108 6.60 2.33 -18.89
N ASN A 109 5.88 2.44 -17.78
CA ASN A 109 5.02 1.36 -17.26
C ASN A 109 3.55 1.80 -17.16
N LYS A 110 3.15 2.40 -16.04
CA LYS A 110 1.77 2.81 -15.76
C LYS A 110 1.71 3.94 -14.74
N SER A 111 0.55 4.57 -14.66
CA SER A 111 0.21 5.56 -13.64
C SER A 111 -0.96 5.04 -12.80
N PHE A 112 -0.92 5.31 -11.52
CA PHE A 112 -2.00 5.05 -10.58
C PHE A 112 -2.65 6.37 -10.22
N LEU A 113 -3.98 6.44 -10.33
CA LEU A 113 -4.77 7.57 -9.83
C LEU A 113 -5.74 7.04 -8.77
N PHE A 114 -5.78 7.70 -7.62
CA PHE A 114 -6.59 7.30 -6.48
C PHE A 114 -7.75 8.27 -6.35
N LEU A 115 -8.96 7.75 -6.51
CA LEU A 115 -10.21 8.50 -6.41
C LEU A 115 -10.93 8.10 -5.12
N PRO A 116 -11.01 8.98 -4.12
CA PRO A 116 -11.66 8.66 -2.86
C PRO A 116 -13.18 8.57 -3.07
N TYR A 117 -13.80 7.52 -2.54
CA TYR A 117 -15.24 7.35 -2.59
C TYR A 117 -15.90 7.92 -1.33
N PHE A 118 -16.88 8.80 -1.54
CA PHE A 118 -17.78 9.28 -0.49
C PHE A 118 -19.21 9.29 -1.01
N ALA A 119 -20.16 8.82 -0.20
CA ALA A 119 -21.58 8.91 -0.53
C ALA A 119 -22.10 10.36 -0.59
N SER A 120 -21.42 11.30 0.07
CA SER A 120 -21.77 12.72 0.09
C SER A 120 -20.73 13.56 -0.64
N LEU A 121 -21.17 14.29 -1.67
CA LEU A 121 -20.33 15.25 -2.39
C LEU A 121 -19.79 16.35 -1.46
N ARG A 122 -20.51 16.69 -0.39
CA ARG A 122 -20.03 17.63 0.62
C ARG A 122 -18.81 17.07 1.34
N LYS A 123 -18.90 15.83 1.84
CA LYS A 123 -17.77 15.15 2.52
C LYS A 123 -16.57 14.95 1.57
N LEU A 124 -16.83 14.60 0.31
CA LEU A 124 -15.79 14.51 -0.72
C LEU A 124 -15.07 15.86 -0.88
N ASN A 125 -15.82 16.95 -1.03
CA ASN A 125 -15.26 18.28 -1.16
C ASN A 125 -14.46 18.71 0.09
N ASP A 126 -14.96 18.41 1.29
CA ASP A 126 -14.29 18.74 2.54
C ASP A 126 -12.97 17.95 2.71
N PHE A 127 -12.97 16.66 2.32
CA PHE A 127 -11.77 15.84 2.24
C PHE A 127 -10.74 16.42 1.25
N LYS A 128 -11.17 16.74 0.02
CA LYS A 128 -10.31 17.32 -1.03
C LYS A 128 -9.72 18.67 -0.60
N LYS A 129 -10.54 19.55 -0.01
CA LYS A 129 -10.09 20.81 0.58
C LYS A 129 -9.04 20.59 1.66
N SER A 130 -9.23 19.61 2.53
CA SER A 130 -8.26 19.29 3.58
C SER A 130 -6.91 18.89 2.98
N CYS A 131 -6.89 18.08 1.91
CA CYS A 131 -5.66 17.71 1.20
C CYS A 131 -4.92 18.93 0.62
N ILE A 132 -5.65 19.89 0.06
CA ILE A 132 -5.06 21.10 -0.54
C ILE A 132 -4.58 22.06 0.55
N TYR A 133 -5.42 22.37 1.54
CA TYR A 133 -5.11 23.35 2.59
C TYR A 133 -3.98 22.90 3.52
N SER A 134 -3.88 21.59 3.78
CA SER A 134 -2.76 21.01 4.53
C SER A 134 -1.44 21.02 3.75
N GLY A 135 -1.48 21.31 2.45
CA GLY A 135 -0.30 21.35 1.60
C GLY A 135 0.35 19.99 1.36
N ILE A 136 -0.34 18.88 1.64
CA ILE A 136 0.23 17.52 1.48
C ILE A 136 0.35 17.11 0.01
N LEU A 137 -0.38 17.77 -0.89
CA LEU A 137 -0.32 17.53 -2.34
C LEU A 137 0.32 18.71 -3.09
N THR A 138 0.88 18.43 -4.28
CA THR A 138 1.38 19.44 -5.22
C THR A 138 0.85 19.24 -6.62
N ALA A 139 0.40 20.32 -7.28
CA ALA A 139 -0.11 20.26 -8.65
C ALA A 139 1.00 20.29 -9.73
N THR A 140 2.26 20.56 -9.34
CA THR A 140 3.34 20.87 -10.30
C THR A 140 4.27 19.71 -10.61
N ALA A 141 4.36 18.74 -9.70
CA ALA A 141 5.21 17.58 -9.90
C ALA A 141 4.65 16.68 -11.02
N ARG A 142 5.51 15.90 -11.67
CA ARG A 142 5.12 15.11 -12.86
C ARG A 142 4.77 13.66 -12.54
N TYR A 143 5.44 13.08 -11.55
CA TYR A 143 5.44 11.62 -11.33
C TYR A 143 4.83 11.18 -10.01
N SER A 144 4.64 12.09 -9.08
CA SER A 144 3.98 11.88 -7.79
C SER A 144 3.54 13.26 -7.34
N ASN A 145 2.45 13.36 -6.63
CA ASN A 145 2.03 14.64 -6.05
C ASN A 145 2.02 14.66 -4.52
N ILE A 146 2.34 13.57 -3.85
CA ILE A 146 2.46 13.55 -2.39
C ILE A 146 3.76 14.25 -2.02
N ARG A 147 3.70 15.32 -1.23
CA ARG A 147 4.91 16.04 -0.79
C ARG A 147 5.66 15.28 0.29
N VAL A 148 6.99 15.42 0.30
CA VAL A 148 7.83 14.92 1.40
C VAL A 148 7.50 15.62 2.73
N ASN A 149 7.26 16.92 2.66
CA ASN A 149 6.61 17.71 3.72
C ASN A 149 5.91 18.93 3.09
N PRO A 150 4.99 19.60 3.80
CA PRO A 150 4.25 20.73 3.23
C PRO A 150 5.12 21.90 2.73
N ASN A 151 6.29 22.10 3.36
CA ASN A 151 7.15 23.26 3.14
C ASN A 151 8.21 23.09 2.03
N ILE A 152 8.43 21.86 1.56
CA ILE A 152 9.43 21.53 0.53
C ILE A 152 8.72 21.17 -0.76
N ASN A 153 9.23 21.67 -1.88
CA ASN A 153 8.74 21.34 -3.22
C ASN A 153 9.37 20.04 -3.75
N ASP A 154 9.35 18.99 -2.93
CA ASP A 154 9.83 17.65 -3.25
C ASP A 154 8.72 16.63 -2.97
N VAL A 155 8.73 15.53 -3.72
CA VAL A 155 7.65 14.54 -3.71
C VAL A 155 8.12 13.15 -3.36
N GLU A 156 7.28 12.43 -2.65
CA GLU A 156 7.52 11.06 -2.23
C GLU A 156 7.62 10.14 -3.46
N ASN A 157 8.70 9.36 -3.53
CA ASN A 157 8.98 8.44 -4.61
C ASN A 157 8.69 6.99 -4.19
N THR A 158 7.41 6.68 -4.01
CA THR A 158 6.97 5.35 -3.55
C THR A 158 7.12 4.28 -4.66
N PRO A 159 7.33 3.01 -4.29
CA PRO A 159 7.62 1.92 -5.23
C PRO A 159 6.39 1.39 -5.99
N GLY A 160 5.18 1.62 -5.50
CA GLY A 160 3.96 1.11 -6.11
C GLY A 160 2.67 1.73 -5.58
N GLU A 161 1.55 1.10 -5.94
CA GLU A 161 0.17 1.50 -5.68
C GLU A 161 -0.15 1.59 -4.17
N TYR A 162 0.11 0.50 -3.44
CA TYR A 162 -0.22 0.39 -2.02
C TYR A 162 0.72 1.23 -1.17
N SER A 163 1.99 1.30 -1.54
CA SER A 163 2.97 2.18 -0.90
C SER A 163 2.61 3.66 -1.07
N THR A 164 2.13 4.06 -2.25
CA THR A 164 1.61 5.42 -2.48
C THR A 164 0.44 5.71 -1.54
N LEU A 165 -0.53 4.80 -1.46
CA LEU A 165 -1.72 5.02 -0.63
C LEU A 165 -1.39 5.07 0.87
N LEU A 166 -0.52 4.18 1.36
CA LEU A 166 -0.09 4.20 2.76
C LEU A 166 0.69 5.48 3.10
N CYS A 167 1.61 5.88 2.22
CA CYS A 167 2.34 7.15 2.36
C CYS A 167 1.38 8.36 2.37
N PHE A 168 0.33 8.33 1.54
CA PHE A 168 -0.70 9.37 1.55
C PHE A 168 -1.42 9.44 2.90
N TYR A 169 -1.85 8.29 3.46
CA TYR A 169 -2.53 8.28 4.77
C TYR A 169 -1.68 8.90 5.87
N GLU A 170 -0.37 8.61 5.88
CA GLU A 170 0.57 9.20 6.84
C GLU A 170 0.59 10.71 6.79
N LYS A 171 0.73 11.29 5.59
CA LYS A 171 0.71 12.74 5.41
C LYS A 171 -0.65 13.33 5.75
N PHE A 172 -1.72 12.65 5.35
CA PHE A 172 -3.07 13.11 5.63
C PHE A 172 -3.33 13.16 7.13
N ILE A 173 -2.98 12.11 7.87
CA ILE A 173 -3.15 12.05 9.33
C ILE A 173 -2.27 13.08 10.04
N GLU A 174 -1.02 13.27 9.60
CA GLU A 174 -0.12 14.27 10.17
C GLU A 174 -0.65 15.70 10.05
N ASN A 175 -1.22 16.05 8.88
CA ASN A 175 -1.46 17.44 8.53
C ASN A 175 -2.94 17.83 8.43
N SER A 176 -3.86 16.85 8.41
CA SER A 176 -5.30 17.09 8.33
C SER A 176 -5.98 16.76 9.66
N ALA A 177 -6.23 17.79 10.45
CA ALA A 177 -7.06 17.68 11.65
C ALA A 177 -8.54 17.45 11.25
N GLY A 178 -8.98 16.21 11.10
CA GLY A 178 -10.41 15.99 10.81
C GLY A 178 -10.92 14.55 10.69
N ASP A 179 -12.13 14.35 11.21
CA ASP A 179 -12.93 13.11 11.24
C ASP A 179 -13.28 12.50 9.87
N ILE A 180 -12.93 13.17 8.77
CA ILE A 180 -13.31 12.79 7.41
C ILE A 180 -12.09 12.18 6.72
N ILE A 181 -11.92 10.87 6.92
CA ILE A 181 -10.88 10.08 6.25
C ILE A 181 -11.55 9.16 5.22
N ALA A 182 -11.06 9.20 3.98
CA ALA A 182 -11.48 8.26 2.94
C ALA A 182 -10.96 6.86 3.26
N ASN A 183 -11.85 5.88 3.34
CA ASN A 183 -11.51 4.47 3.55
C ASN A 183 -11.71 3.61 2.29
N GLU A 184 -12.48 4.12 1.33
CA GLU A 184 -12.76 3.47 0.05
C GLU A 184 -12.18 4.27 -1.10
N TRP A 185 -11.49 3.58 -1.99
CA TRP A 185 -10.74 4.18 -3.08
C TRP A 185 -11.01 3.41 -4.36
N THR A 186 -11.32 4.13 -5.44
CA THR A 186 -11.23 3.60 -6.80
C THR A 186 -9.84 3.92 -7.33
N VAL A 187 -9.12 2.91 -7.80
CA VAL A 187 -7.77 3.07 -8.35
C VAL A 187 -7.81 2.84 -9.85
N LEU A 188 -7.40 3.85 -10.60
CA LEU A 188 -7.26 3.76 -12.05
C LEU A 188 -5.80 3.45 -12.39
N GLN A 189 -5.56 2.30 -13.01
CA GLN A 189 -4.26 1.95 -13.56
C GLN A 189 -4.20 2.32 -15.04
N VAL A 190 -3.49 3.41 -15.35
CA VAL A 190 -3.38 4.00 -16.68
C VAL A 190 -2.05 3.57 -17.32
N PRO A 191 -2.04 2.76 -18.38
CA PRO A 191 -0.81 2.39 -19.06
C PRO A 191 -0.06 3.62 -19.62
N PHE A 192 1.26 3.54 -19.62
CA PHE A 192 2.10 4.61 -20.17
C PHE A 192 2.04 4.63 -21.71
N GLY A 193 1.95 5.81 -22.31
CA GLY A 193 1.88 5.98 -23.77
C GLY A 193 0.44 6.03 -24.29
N ALA A 194 0.05 5.06 -25.12
CA ALA A 194 -1.32 5.01 -25.65
C ALA A 194 -2.29 4.67 -24.50
N VAL A 195 -3.09 5.66 -24.09
CA VAL A 195 -4.08 5.58 -23.00
C VAL A 195 -5.24 4.66 -23.42
N LYS A 196 -4.97 3.36 -23.46
CA LYS A 196 -5.88 2.27 -23.80
C LYS A 196 -5.80 1.23 -22.70
N ASN A 197 -6.89 0.50 -22.51
CA ASN A 197 -6.97 -0.60 -21.55
C ASN A 197 -6.71 -0.20 -20.08
N ILE A 198 -7.27 0.92 -19.62
CA ILE A 198 -7.22 1.28 -18.21
C ILE A 198 -7.90 0.21 -17.36
N LYS A 199 -7.19 -0.26 -16.33
CA LYS A 199 -7.75 -1.14 -15.32
C LYS A 199 -8.33 -0.29 -14.20
N VAL A 200 -9.45 -0.76 -13.65
CA VAL A 200 -10.11 -0.14 -12.52
C VAL A 200 -10.11 -1.17 -11.41
N ASP A 201 -9.49 -0.81 -10.31
CA ASP A 201 -9.46 -1.58 -9.08
C ASP A 201 -10.13 -0.78 -7.96
N SER A 202 -10.43 -1.45 -6.86
CA SER A 202 -11.00 -0.84 -5.67
C SER A 202 -10.25 -1.28 -4.44
N ILE A 203 -9.88 -0.32 -3.59
CA ILE A 203 -9.23 -0.57 -2.31
C ILE A 203 -10.17 -0.12 -1.19
N ASN A 204 -10.44 -1.03 -0.25
CA ASN A 204 -11.16 -0.70 0.98
C ASN A 204 -10.23 -0.95 2.17
N VAL A 205 -9.82 0.13 2.82
CA VAL A 205 -8.98 0.09 4.03
C VAL A 205 -9.89 0.09 5.23
N LYS A 206 -9.82 -0.97 6.04
CA LYS A 206 -10.64 -1.08 7.25
C LYS A 206 -10.35 0.09 8.18
N LYS A 207 -11.39 0.64 8.82
CA LYS A 207 -11.24 1.69 9.85
C LYS A 207 -10.27 1.31 10.96
N GLY A 208 -10.22 0.02 11.33
CA GLY A 208 -9.27 -0.48 12.32
C GLY A 208 -7.80 -0.41 11.88
N ILE A 209 -7.50 -0.37 10.58
CA ILE A 209 -6.15 -0.11 10.06
C ILE A 209 -5.85 1.39 10.06
N ILE A 210 -6.79 2.22 9.63
CA ILE A 210 -6.65 3.69 9.73
C ILE A 210 -6.38 4.10 11.18
N GLY A 211 -7.10 3.52 12.15
CA GLY A 211 -6.87 3.75 13.57
C GLY A 211 -5.49 3.29 14.06
N VAL A 212 -4.90 2.25 13.47
CA VAL A 212 -3.51 1.85 13.77
C VAL A 212 -2.53 2.91 13.25
N ILE A 213 -2.74 3.43 12.03
CA ILE A 213 -1.89 4.50 11.46
C ILE A 213 -1.97 5.75 12.35
N GLN A 214 -3.18 6.14 12.76
CA GLN A 214 -3.40 7.27 13.68
C GLN A 214 -2.72 7.06 15.02
N GLU A 215 -2.88 5.87 15.62
CA GLU A 215 -2.29 5.62 16.93
C GLU A 215 -0.76 5.63 16.91
N ILE A 216 -0.14 5.09 15.85
CA ILE A 216 1.32 5.17 15.67
C ILE A 216 1.76 6.62 15.51
N TYR A 217 1.05 7.42 14.74
CA TYR A 217 1.38 8.83 14.56
C TYR A 217 1.25 9.64 15.87
N ASP A 218 0.17 9.43 16.62
CA ASP A 218 -0.15 10.23 17.82
C ASP A 218 0.63 9.79 19.07
N LYS A 219 0.94 8.49 19.20
CA LYS A 219 1.45 7.87 20.44
C LYS A 219 2.74 7.07 20.24
N GLY A 220 3.30 7.08 19.04
CA GLY A 220 4.53 6.37 18.73
C GLY A 220 5.71 6.85 19.56
N GLU A 221 6.45 5.91 20.15
CA GLU A 221 7.70 6.17 20.86
C GLU A 221 8.92 6.05 19.93
N ASN A 222 8.89 5.10 18.99
CA ASN A 222 10.01 4.77 18.09
C ASN A 222 9.75 5.15 16.64
N CYS A 223 8.49 5.38 16.25
CA CYS A 223 8.14 5.83 14.91
C CYS A 223 6.81 6.57 14.88
N ASN A 224 6.69 7.52 13.95
CA ASN A 224 5.45 8.23 13.66
C ASN A 224 4.89 7.84 12.28
N TYR A 225 5.71 7.22 11.43
CA TYR A 225 5.36 6.90 10.03
C TYR A 225 5.69 5.45 9.67
N ILE A 226 4.66 4.64 9.41
CA ILE A 226 4.80 3.21 9.11
C ILE A 226 5.59 2.99 7.80
N TYR A 227 5.19 3.60 6.71
CA TYR A 227 5.85 3.54 5.43
C TYR A 227 7.19 4.26 5.45
N LYS A 228 7.24 5.54 5.85
CA LYS A 228 8.47 6.33 5.77
C LYS A 228 9.59 5.86 6.71
N GLU A 229 9.26 5.36 7.90
CA GLU A 229 10.27 4.99 8.90
C GLU A 229 10.47 3.48 9.04
N ILE A 230 9.49 2.66 8.65
CA ILE A 230 9.60 1.19 8.68
C ILE A 230 9.74 0.65 7.27
N ILE A 231 8.66 0.64 6.48
CA ILE A 231 8.59 -0.14 5.23
C ILE A 231 9.61 0.32 4.21
N SER A 232 9.73 1.62 3.94
CA SER A 232 10.68 2.16 2.96
C SER A 232 12.15 1.97 3.33
N LYS A 233 12.44 1.64 4.59
CA LYS A 233 13.78 1.36 5.12
C LYS A 233 14.05 -0.15 5.30
N ILE A 234 13.12 -1.00 4.87
CA ILE A 234 13.36 -2.44 4.74
C ILE A 234 13.98 -2.69 3.36
N TYR A 235 15.12 -3.39 3.36
CA TYR A 235 15.88 -3.70 2.14
C TYR A 235 16.05 -5.20 1.96
N PHE A 236 16.12 -5.66 0.72
CA PHE A 236 16.47 -7.05 0.43
C PHE A 236 17.93 -7.17 0.00
N PHE A 237 18.71 -7.93 0.75
CA PHE A 237 20.12 -8.15 0.47
C PHE A 237 20.33 -9.49 -0.22
N SER A 238 20.97 -9.47 -1.39
CA SER A 238 21.35 -10.66 -2.14
C SER A 238 22.81 -11.01 -1.85
N GLU A 239 23.07 -12.19 -1.28
CA GLU A 239 24.43 -12.65 -1.01
C GLU A 239 25.17 -12.93 -2.32
N ASN A 240 24.46 -13.45 -3.33
CA ASN A 240 25.05 -13.73 -4.65
C ASN A 240 25.60 -12.46 -5.32
N LYS A 241 24.94 -11.32 -5.12
CA LYS A 241 25.36 -10.02 -5.67
C LYS A 241 26.20 -9.21 -4.66
N ASN A 242 26.30 -9.66 -3.42
CA ASN A 242 26.82 -8.92 -2.27
C ASN A 242 26.31 -7.46 -2.20
N ALA A 243 25.03 -7.26 -2.52
CA ALA A 243 24.43 -5.93 -2.66
C ALA A 243 22.91 -5.96 -2.43
N ILE A 244 22.33 -4.77 -2.28
CA ILE A 244 20.88 -4.59 -2.23
C ILE A 244 20.28 -4.93 -3.60
N ASP A 245 19.29 -5.82 -3.62
CA ASP A 245 18.46 -6.07 -4.79
C ASP A 245 17.28 -5.09 -4.77
N TRP A 246 17.40 -4.01 -5.52
CA TRP A 246 16.40 -2.94 -5.53
C TRP A 246 15.05 -3.35 -6.11
N GLU A 247 15.03 -4.29 -7.05
CA GLU A 247 13.78 -4.80 -7.63
C GLU A 247 13.01 -5.58 -6.57
N THR A 248 13.66 -6.57 -5.95
CA THR A 248 13.06 -7.37 -4.87
C THR A 248 12.71 -6.51 -3.65
N THR A 249 13.53 -5.50 -3.35
CA THR A 249 13.24 -4.53 -2.28
C THR A 249 11.92 -3.81 -2.53
N ARG A 250 11.73 -3.27 -3.75
CA ARG A 250 10.50 -2.54 -4.10
C ARG A 250 9.28 -3.45 -4.06
N GLU A 251 9.41 -4.70 -4.50
CA GLU A 251 8.35 -5.71 -4.38
C GLU A 251 7.97 -5.97 -2.92
N ILE A 252 8.95 -6.19 -2.04
CA ILE A 252 8.71 -6.43 -0.61
C ILE A 252 8.05 -5.21 0.04
N GLN A 253 8.52 -3.99 -0.25
CA GLN A 253 7.95 -2.76 0.28
C GLN A 253 6.49 -2.57 -0.16
N GLU A 254 6.20 -2.88 -1.42
CA GLU A 254 4.85 -2.82 -1.95
C GLU A 254 3.93 -3.88 -1.34
N ASP A 255 4.41 -5.11 -1.18
CA ASP A 255 3.67 -6.21 -0.55
C ASP A 255 3.40 -5.93 0.94
N LEU A 256 4.39 -5.42 1.69
CA LEU A 256 4.21 -5.04 3.09
C LEU A 256 3.14 -3.95 3.22
N SER A 257 3.20 -2.92 2.39
CA SER A 257 2.19 -1.85 2.37
C SER A 257 0.80 -2.39 2.04
N LYS A 258 0.70 -3.25 1.02
CA LYS A 258 -0.54 -3.91 0.61
C LYS A 258 -1.15 -4.74 1.74
N PHE A 259 -0.36 -5.64 2.32
CA PHE A 259 -0.84 -6.57 3.34
C PHE A 259 -1.17 -5.86 4.65
N PHE A 260 -0.47 -4.78 4.98
CA PHE A 260 -0.86 -3.89 6.07
C PHE A 260 -2.23 -3.22 5.82
N LEU A 261 -2.40 -2.55 4.66
CA LEU A 261 -3.64 -1.86 4.30
C LEU A 261 -4.86 -2.79 4.28
N PHE A 262 -4.68 -4.05 3.87
CA PHE A 262 -5.74 -5.07 3.87
C PHE A 262 -5.88 -5.87 5.16
N ASP A 263 -5.13 -5.54 6.22
CA ASP A 263 -5.13 -6.26 7.49
C ASP A 263 -4.82 -7.76 7.34
N ASN A 264 -3.94 -8.11 6.40
CA ASN A 264 -3.51 -9.46 6.09
C ASN A 264 -2.15 -9.74 6.74
N PHE A 265 -2.17 -9.95 8.05
CA PHE A 265 -0.94 -10.14 8.81
C PHE A 265 -0.12 -11.34 8.33
N ARG A 266 -0.78 -12.45 7.99
CA ARG A 266 -0.11 -13.65 7.50
C ARG A 266 0.77 -13.39 6.27
N ASN A 267 0.23 -12.71 5.27
CA ASN A 267 1.02 -12.41 4.07
C ASN A 267 2.06 -11.32 4.33
N PHE A 268 1.78 -10.38 5.24
CA PHE A 268 2.78 -9.42 5.71
C PHE A 268 4.01 -10.13 6.29
N THR A 269 3.82 -11.12 7.16
CA THR A 269 4.94 -11.87 7.76
C THR A 269 5.71 -12.69 6.72
N ASN A 270 5.02 -13.25 5.72
CA ASN A 270 5.65 -14.01 4.65
C ASN A 270 6.64 -13.17 3.83
N SER A 271 6.34 -11.88 3.63
CA SER A 271 7.24 -10.96 2.91
C SER A 271 8.56 -10.68 3.65
N LEU A 272 8.63 -10.98 4.95
CA LEU A 272 9.83 -10.82 5.78
C LEU A 272 10.71 -12.07 5.83
N LEU A 273 10.26 -13.19 5.27
CA LEU A 273 11.03 -14.43 5.28
C LEU A 273 12.34 -14.26 4.50
N PRO A 274 13.48 -14.80 4.99
CA PRO A 274 14.69 -14.90 4.19
C PRO A 274 14.41 -15.72 2.92
N ARG A 275 15.25 -15.57 1.89
CA ARG A 275 15.22 -16.38 0.66
C ARG A 275 16.55 -17.10 0.52
N LYS A 276 16.64 -18.17 -0.27
CA LYS A 276 17.90 -18.92 -0.44
C LYS A 276 19.00 -17.98 -0.93
N GLY A 277 20.09 -17.84 -0.16
CA GLY A 277 21.20 -16.95 -0.50
C GLY A 277 20.88 -15.44 -0.35
N SER A 278 19.86 -15.07 0.43
CA SER A 278 19.43 -13.68 0.59
C SER A 278 18.63 -13.47 1.87
N TYR A 279 18.42 -12.22 2.30
CA TYR A 279 17.66 -11.92 3.51
C TYR A 279 17.08 -10.51 3.48
N VAL A 280 16.09 -10.27 4.33
CA VAL A 280 15.48 -8.95 4.54
C VAL A 280 16.26 -8.23 5.63
N PHE A 281 16.85 -7.10 5.30
CA PHE A 281 17.65 -6.28 6.20
C PHE A 281 16.79 -5.28 6.97
N PHE A 282 17.09 -5.13 8.26
CA PHE A 282 16.46 -4.18 9.17
C PHE A 282 17.55 -3.46 9.97
N SER A 283 17.55 -2.12 9.99
CA SER A 283 18.40 -1.35 10.90
C SER A 283 17.93 -1.51 12.35
N SER A 284 18.67 -0.95 13.32
CA SER A 284 18.23 -1.01 14.72
C SER A 284 16.93 -0.23 14.95
N GLU A 285 16.82 0.94 14.34
CA GLU A 285 15.69 1.84 14.41
C GLU A 285 14.46 1.21 13.74
N VAL A 286 14.63 0.63 12.55
CA VAL A 286 13.55 -0.07 11.84
C VAL A 286 13.03 -1.26 12.66
N ARG A 287 13.91 -1.98 13.36
CA ARG A 287 13.50 -3.07 14.24
C ARG A 287 12.62 -2.56 15.37
N GLN A 288 13.05 -1.56 16.12
CA GLN A 288 12.29 -0.99 17.23
C GLN A 288 10.93 -0.46 16.77
N ALA A 289 10.90 0.28 15.67
CA ALA A 289 9.68 0.79 15.06
C ALA A 289 8.74 -0.34 14.59
N LEU A 290 9.28 -1.42 14.01
CA LEU A 290 8.49 -2.59 13.62
C LEU A 290 7.90 -3.31 14.87
N GLU A 291 8.65 -3.42 15.96
CA GLU A 291 8.13 -4.01 17.20
C GLU A 291 6.94 -3.22 17.76
N GLU A 292 7.04 -1.90 17.73
CA GLU A 292 5.95 -1.00 18.12
C GLU A 292 4.72 -1.14 17.22
N LEU A 293 4.93 -1.14 15.89
CA LEU A 293 3.86 -1.39 14.93
C LEU A 293 3.16 -2.73 15.21
N ILE A 294 3.92 -3.79 15.41
CA ILE A 294 3.38 -5.14 15.67
C ILE A 294 2.60 -5.17 16.99
N PHE A 295 3.07 -4.44 18.01
CA PHE A 295 2.37 -4.33 19.28
C PHE A 295 1.01 -3.65 19.12
N VAL A 296 0.97 -2.48 18.47
CA VAL A 296 -0.27 -1.71 18.24
C VAL A 296 -1.22 -2.45 17.28
N TRP A 297 -0.69 -3.00 16.19
CA TRP A 297 -1.48 -3.62 15.14
C TRP A 297 -2.06 -4.96 15.55
N ARG A 298 -1.26 -5.85 16.17
CA ARG A 298 -1.61 -7.26 16.44
C ARG A 298 -1.69 -7.57 17.93
N TRP A 299 -0.58 -7.44 18.66
CA TRP A 299 -0.44 -7.99 20.01
C TRP A 299 -1.51 -7.46 20.97
N ARG A 300 -1.71 -6.14 21.01
CA ARG A 300 -2.66 -5.51 21.93
C ARG A 300 -4.09 -6.02 21.74
N LYS A 301 -4.48 -6.31 20.49
CA LYS A 301 -5.81 -6.83 20.16
C LYS A 301 -6.02 -8.27 20.62
N MET A 302 -4.95 -9.01 20.93
CA MET A 302 -5.04 -10.34 21.53
C MET A 302 -5.42 -10.29 23.01
N GLY A 303 -5.34 -9.12 23.65
CA GLY A 303 -5.66 -8.95 25.08
C GLY A 303 -4.65 -9.61 26.01
N ILE A 304 -3.42 -9.80 25.55
CA ILE A 304 -2.33 -10.45 26.29
C ILE A 304 -1.40 -9.38 26.86
N PRO A 305 -0.93 -9.53 28.12
CA PRO A 305 0.01 -8.58 28.72
C PRO A 305 1.26 -8.36 27.86
N ARG A 306 1.80 -7.13 27.87
CA ARG A 306 2.96 -6.73 27.04
C ARG A 306 4.20 -7.56 27.38
N GLU A 307 4.35 -7.96 28.63
CA GLU A 307 5.48 -8.73 29.16
C GLU A 307 5.58 -10.12 28.50
N LYS A 308 4.45 -10.72 28.13
CA LYS A 308 4.45 -12.03 27.45
C LYS A 308 4.95 -11.94 26.00
N LEU A 309 5.08 -10.74 25.43
CA LEU A 309 5.69 -10.56 24.10
C LEU A 309 7.19 -10.90 24.13
N ASP A 310 7.86 -10.71 25.27
CA ASP A 310 9.28 -11.01 25.40
C ASP A 310 9.59 -12.51 25.28
N ALA A 311 8.64 -13.37 25.64
CA ALA A 311 8.73 -14.81 25.38
C ALA A 311 8.73 -15.09 23.86
N ILE A 312 7.85 -14.44 23.09
CA ILE A 312 7.83 -14.56 21.62
C ILE A 312 9.14 -14.06 21.01
N LYS A 313 9.63 -12.89 21.45
CA LYS A 313 10.91 -12.33 20.99
C LYS A 313 12.06 -13.30 21.26
N SER A 314 12.13 -13.81 22.48
CA SER A 314 13.18 -14.73 22.92
C SER A 314 13.16 -16.04 22.14
N VAL A 315 11.97 -16.61 21.91
CA VAL A 315 11.85 -17.82 21.06
C VAL A 315 12.17 -17.50 19.61
N GLY A 316 11.74 -16.35 19.07
CA GLY A 316 12.12 -15.91 17.73
C GLY A 316 13.64 -15.84 17.54
N ASN A 317 14.36 -15.32 18.54
CA ASN A 317 15.82 -15.31 18.56
C ASN A 317 16.43 -16.73 18.56
N ILE A 318 15.88 -17.65 19.36
CA ILE A 318 16.29 -19.07 19.35
C ILE A 318 16.10 -19.68 17.95
N ILE A 319 14.92 -19.46 17.35
CA ILE A 319 14.59 -20.00 16.02
C ILE A 319 15.55 -19.45 14.97
N ALA A 320 15.83 -18.15 15.01
CA ALA A 320 16.78 -17.48 14.12
C ALA A 320 18.18 -18.11 14.22
N LEU A 321 18.69 -18.26 15.44
CA LEU A 321 20.02 -18.82 15.72
C LEU A 321 20.16 -20.25 15.17
N ILE A 322 19.17 -21.11 15.43
CA ILE A 322 19.18 -22.49 14.92
C ILE A 322 19.02 -22.51 13.39
N SER A 323 18.18 -21.62 12.85
CA SER A 323 17.92 -21.56 11.41
C SER A 323 19.15 -21.11 10.62
N GLU A 324 19.91 -20.14 11.13
CA GLU A 324 21.15 -19.68 10.49
C GLU A 324 22.25 -20.76 10.56
N LYS A 325 22.47 -21.35 11.73
CA LYS A 325 23.62 -22.24 11.95
C LYS A 325 23.45 -23.66 11.46
N ARG A 326 22.21 -24.19 11.48
CA ARG A 326 21.97 -25.63 11.30
C ARG A 326 20.90 -25.98 10.29
N ASN A 327 19.79 -25.23 10.23
CA ASN A 327 18.69 -25.58 9.35
C ASN A 327 17.85 -24.39 8.90
N PRO A 328 18.18 -23.77 7.76
CA PRO A 328 17.40 -22.69 7.19
C PRO A 328 15.94 -23.06 6.91
N ALA A 329 15.62 -24.36 6.79
CA ALA A 329 14.26 -24.81 6.53
C ALA A 329 13.30 -24.66 7.72
N LEU A 330 13.80 -24.52 8.96
CA LEU A 330 12.95 -24.42 10.16
C LEU A 330 12.01 -23.22 10.12
N LEU A 331 12.53 -22.08 9.68
CA LEU A 331 11.76 -20.85 9.56
C LEU A 331 10.60 -21.02 8.56
N TYR A 332 10.86 -21.69 7.43
CA TYR A 332 9.82 -22.02 6.45
C TYR A 332 8.85 -23.10 6.93
N LYS A 333 9.30 -24.05 7.78
CA LYS A 333 8.40 -25.03 8.40
C LYS A 333 7.46 -24.37 9.39
N LEU A 334 7.98 -23.48 10.24
CA LEU A 334 7.19 -22.67 11.17
C LEU A 334 6.14 -21.88 10.41
N ASP A 335 6.57 -21.19 9.36
CA ASP A 335 5.70 -20.44 8.47
C ASP A 335 4.57 -21.32 7.90
N LYS A 336 4.91 -22.50 7.39
CA LYS A 336 3.94 -23.39 6.73
C LYS A 336 2.98 -24.11 7.68
N ALA A 337 3.16 -24.03 9.00
CA ALA A 337 2.30 -24.72 9.97
C ALA A 337 0.84 -24.28 9.84
N ARG A 338 -0.06 -25.20 9.46
CA ARG A 338 -1.48 -24.94 9.16
C ARG A 338 -2.41 -25.22 10.33
N ASN A 339 -1.98 -26.10 11.22
CA ASN A 339 -2.67 -26.49 12.45
C ASN A 339 -1.70 -26.43 13.63
N ILE A 340 -2.25 -26.56 14.84
CA ILE A 340 -1.49 -26.43 16.07
C ILE A 340 -0.52 -27.60 16.29
N ASP A 341 -0.84 -28.80 15.81
CA ASP A 341 0.03 -29.97 15.90
C ASP A 341 1.31 -29.81 15.07
N GLU A 342 1.19 -29.22 13.88
CA GLU A 342 2.33 -28.84 13.05
C GLU A 342 3.19 -27.78 13.74
N LEU A 343 2.59 -26.78 14.36
CA LEU A 343 3.32 -25.80 15.18
C LEU A 343 4.09 -26.51 16.31
N TRP A 344 3.43 -27.39 17.07
CA TRP A 344 4.07 -28.15 18.14
C TRP A 344 5.18 -29.07 17.65
N SER A 345 5.04 -29.64 16.46
CA SER A 345 6.09 -30.44 15.82
C SER A 345 7.34 -29.59 15.56
N VAL A 346 7.17 -28.38 15.03
CA VAL A 346 8.27 -27.44 14.78
C VAL A 346 8.92 -26.99 16.09
N ILE A 347 8.14 -26.63 17.13
CA ILE A 347 8.67 -26.23 18.44
C ILE A 347 9.46 -27.38 19.10
N ARG A 348 9.00 -28.63 18.99
CA ARG A 348 9.74 -29.82 19.48
C ARG A 348 11.05 -30.01 18.72
N GLU A 349 11.05 -29.83 17.40
CA GLU A 349 12.28 -29.88 16.58
C GLU A 349 13.28 -28.80 17.01
N ILE A 350 12.81 -27.58 17.30
CA ILE A 350 13.61 -26.47 17.81
C ILE A 350 14.23 -26.82 19.17
N SER A 351 13.43 -27.29 20.14
CA SER A 351 13.89 -27.67 21.48
C SER A 351 14.94 -28.78 21.44
N LYS A 352 14.73 -29.84 20.64
CA LYS A 352 15.71 -30.92 20.46
C LYS A 352 17.03 -30.42 19.83
N ARG A 353 16.98 -29.46 18.92
CA ARG A 353 18.19 -28.90 18.31
C ARG A 353 18.94 -27.99 19.27
N LEU A 354 18.22 -27.27 20.13
CA LEU A 354 18.79 -26.37 21.13
C LEU A 354 19.70 -27.11 22.11
N THR A 355 19.29 -28.29 22.59
CA THR A 355 20.10 -29.10 23.53
C THR A 355 21.41 -29.61 22.93
N THR A 356 21.52 -29.62 21.61
CA THR A 356 22.72 -30.07 20.89
C THR A 356 23.62 -28.91 20.45
N MET A 357 23.31 -27.67 20.84
CA MET A 357 24.13 -26.49 20.53
C MET A 357 25.36 -26.42 21.43
N GLU A 358 26.46 -25.92 20.88
CA GLU A 358 27.70 -25.75 21.64
C GLU A 358 27.62 -24.49 22.51
N GLU A 359 28.27 -24.51 23.68
CA GLU A 359 28.20 -23.41 24.65
C GLU A 359 28.63 -22.06 24.04
N ARG A 360 29.66 -22.07 23.19
CA ARG A 360 30.14 -20.90 22.42
C ARG A 360 29.08 -20.27 21.51
N ASP A 361 28.05 -21.02 21.14
CA ASP A 361 26.94 -20.52 20.32
C ASP A 361 25.85 -19.86 21.17
N LEU A 362 25.78 -20.23 22.45
CA LEU A 362 24.75 -19.83 23.41
C LEU A 362 25.14 -18.58 24.20
N VAL A 363 26.43 -18.26 24.28
CA VAL A 363 26.96 -17.07 24.95
C VAL A 363 27.57 -16.08 23.94
N ASP A 364 27.54 -14.79 24.28
CA ASP A 364 28.19 -13.75 23.50
C ASP A 364 29.69 -13.64 23.82
N SER A 365 30.36 -12.67 23.20
CA SER A 365 31.80 -12.42 23.42
C SER A 365 32.16 -12.02 24.85
N GLU A 366 31.18 -11.61 25.66
CA GLU A 366 31.33 -11.25 27.07
C GLU A 366 30.90 -12.40 28.00
N GLY A 367 30.55 -13.57 27.45
CA GLY A 367 30.07 -14.71 28.22
C GLY A 367 28.62 -14.59 28.70
N LYS A 368 27.85 -13.60 28.22
CA LYS A 368 26.44 -13.44 28.59
C LYS A 368 25.55 -14.35 27.75
N PRO A 369 24.47 -14.93 28.33
CA PRO A 369 23.53 -15.75 27.58
C PRO A 369 22.87 -14.95 26.45
N ARG A 370 23.00 -15.45 25.21
CA ARG A 370 22.40 -14.85 24.01
C ARG A 370 20.95 -15.21 23.82
N ILE A 371 20.54 -16.31 24.43
CA ILE A 371 19.19 -16.84 24.37
C ILE A 371 18.73 -17.21 25.78
N LYS A 372 17.42 -17.26 25.97
CA LYS A 372 16.77 -17.71 27.19
C LYS A 372 15.98 -18.99 26.89
N PRO A 373 16.57 -20.20 27.06
CA PRO A 373 15.94 -21.47 26.72
C PRO A 373 14.57 -21.69 27.39
N THR A 374 14.41 -21.21 28.62
CA THR A 374 13.14 -21.28 29.38
C THR A 374 11.98 -20.53 28.70
N SER A 375 12.26 -19.64 27.74
CA SER A 375 11.23 -18.96 26.96
C SER A 375 10.44 -19.92 26.08
N ILE A 376 10.97 -21.11 25.76
CA ILE A 376 10.22 -22.15 25.05
C ILE A 376 9.05 -22.64 25.91
N ASP A 377 9.27 -22.83 27.22
CA ASP A 377 8.22 -23.25 28.14
C ASP A 377 7.19 -22.12 28.34
N GLU A 378 7.65 -20.86 28.43
CA GLU A 378 6.79 -19.68 28.46
C GLU A 378 5.91 -19.57 27.20
N LEU A 379 6.47 -19.85 26.01
CA LEU A 379 5.71 -19.94 24.76
C LEU A 379 4.69 -21.08 24.79
N VAL A 380 5.07 -22.26 25.33
CA VAL A 380 4.14 -23.40 25.43
C VAL A 380 2.92 -23.02 26.27
N LEU A 381 3.14 -22.37 27.42
CA LEU A 381 2.06 -21.87 28.27
C LEU A 381 1.21 -20.84 27.54
N LEU A 382 1.84 -19.87 26.87
CA LEU A 382 1.14 -18.84 26.10
C LEU A 382 0.26 -19.43 24.99
N VAL A 383 0.77 -20.38 24.21
CA VAL A 383 0.00 -21.02 23.13
C VAL A 383 -1.18 -21.80 23.70
N LYS A 384 -1.00 -22.54 24.82
CA LYS A 384 -2.09 -23.23 25.50
C LYS A 384 -3.17 -22.28 26.03
N GLU A 385 -2.79 -21.11 26.54
CA GLU A 385 -3.73 -20.08 27.00
C GLU A 385 -4.61 -19.53 25.85
N VAL A 386 -4.09 -19.52 24.63
CA VAL A 386 -4.79 -18.96 23.45
C VAL A 386 -5.37 -20.02 22.52
N GLU A 387 -5.04 -21.30 22.69
CA GLU A 387 -5.50 -22.42 21.86
C GLU A 387 -7.03 -22.51 21.82
N GLY A 388 -7.70 -22.27 22.96
CA GLY A 388 -9.16 -22.25 23.06
C GLY A 388 -9.84 -21.01 22.47
N LYS A 389 -9.09 -20.02 21.97
CA LYS A 389 -9.61 -18.72 21.50
C LYS A 389 -9.29 -18.51 20.02
N LYS A 390 -10.34 -18.58 19.19
CA LYS A 390 -10.47 -17.97 17.85
C LYS A 390 -9.17 -17.86 17.04
N GLU A 391 -8.53 -19.00 16.75
CA GLU A 391 -7.33 -19.07 15.88
C GLU A 391 -6.15 -18.17 16.32
N LEU A 392 -6.12 -17.68 17.56
CA LEU A 392 -5.08 -16.77 18.07
C LEU A 392 -3.69 -17.42 18.09
N TRP A 393 -3.61 -18.75 18.10
CA TRP A 393 -2.35 -19.46 17.92
C TRP A 393 -1.70 -19.13 16.56
N LYS A 394 -2.48 -18.82 15.52
CA LYS A 394 -1.95 -18.38 14.22
C LYS A 394 -1.28 -17.02 14.32
N GLU A 395 -1.81 -16.12 15.15
CA GLU A 395 -1.15 -14.84 15.47
C GLU A 395 0.19 -15.10 16.15
N VAL A 396 0.23 -16.00 17.13
CA VAL A 396 1.48 -16.38 17.81
C VAL A 396 2.50 -16.93 16.82
N ARG A 397 2.09 -17.83 15.92
CA ARG A 397 2.95 -18.35 14.84
C ARG A 397 3.48 -17.21 13.96
N ASP A 398 2.62 -16.32 13.49
CA ASP A 398 3.00 -15.24 12.57
C ASP A 398 3.92 -14.22 13.27
N LEU A 399 3.68 -13.92 14.55
CA LEU A 399 4.59 -13.12 15.38
C LEU A 399 5.96 -13.79 15.53
N LEU A 400 6.00 -15.10 15.80
CA LEU A 400 7.27 -15.85 15.83
C LEU A 400 8.00 -15.74 14.50
N VAL A 401 7.30 -15.77 13.35
CA VAL A 401 7.92 -15.56 12.04
C VAL A 401 8.53 -14.17 11.92
N VAL A 402 7.83 -13.09 12.31
CA VAL A 402 8.37 -11.73 12.28
C VAL A 402 9.66 -11.62 13.08
N TYR A 403 9.62 -12.01 14.35
CA TYR A 403 10.78 -11.90 15.24
C TYR A 403 11.93 -12.81 14.77
N SER A 404 11.63 -14.03 14.34
CA SER A 404 12.65 -14.93 13.82
C SER A 404 13.32 -14.36 12.57
N SER A 405 12.58 -13.74 11.66
CA SER A 405 13.16 -13.06 10.49
C SER A 405 14.05 -11.86 10.89
N MET A 406 13.62 -11.05 11.86
CA MET A 406 14.42 -9.93 12.35
C MET A 406 15.74 -10.40 12.99
N TYR A 407 15.68 -11.40 13.87
CA TYR A 407 16.86 -11.95 14.53
C TYR A 407 17.78 -12.72 13.56
N TYR A 408 17.21 -13.37 12.55
CA TYR A 408 17.99 -14.09 11.53
C TYR A 408 18.99 -13.16 10.84
N THR A 409 18.56 -11.94 10.50
CA THR A 409 19.42 -10.92 9.91
C THR A 409 20.55 -10.49 10.85
N ILE A 410 20.29 -10.36 12.15
CA ILE A 410 21.32 -10.02 13.15
C ILE A 410 22.38 -11.11 13.22
N GLU A 411 21.95 -12.37 13.29
CA GLU A 411 22.86 -13.52 13.33
C GLU A 411 23.71 -13.61 12.07
N LYS A 412 23.11 -13.31 10.92
CA LYS A 412 23.79 -13.29 9.63
C LYS A 412 24.86 -12.21 9.54
N MET A 413 24.54 -10.97 9.95
CA MET A 413 25.50 -9.86 9.96
C MET A 413 26.67 -10.13 10.92
N ARG A 414 26.39 -10.74 12.09
CA ARG A 414 27.44 -11.16 13.05
C ARG A 414 28.42 -12.17 12.47
N LYS A 415 27.93 -13.11 11.65
CA LYS A 415 28.79 -14.08 10.98
C LYS A 415 29.71 -13.42 9.95
N ILE A 416 29.18 -12.48 9.16
CA ILE A 416 29.96 -11.71 8.19
C ILE A 416 31.07 -10.92 8.92
N SER A 417 30.76 -10.24 10.03
CA SER A 417 31.76 -9.51 10.80
C SER A 417 32.84 -10.39 11.42
N LYS A 418 32.54 -11.67 11.74
CA LYS A 418 33.53 -12.63 12.26
C LYS A 418 34.35 -13.32 11.17
N GLY A 419 33.84 -13.39 9.94
CA GLY A 419 34.51 -14.02 8.79
C GLY A 419 35.31 -13.06 7.91
N GLY A 420 35.19 -11.74 8.10
CA GLY A 420 35.88 -10.70 7.32
C GLY A 420 37.29 -10.34 7.81
N GLY A 421 37.86 -11.12 8.74
CA GLY A 421 39.26 -11.03 9.14
C GLY A 421 40.05 -12.17 8.50
N SER A 422 40.44 -12.01 7.25
CA SER A 422 41.42 -12.86 6.57
C SER A 422 42.35 -11.99 5.75
#